data_AF-A0A4R8ZUP5-F1
#
_entry.id   AF-A0A4R8ZUP5-F1
#
_cell.length_a   1.000
_cell.length_b   1.000
_cell.length_c   1.000
_cell.angle_alpha   90.00
_cell.angle_beta   90.00
_cell.angle_gamma   90.00
#
_symmetry.space_group_name_H-M   'P 1'
#
loop_
_entity.id
_entity.type
_entity.pdbx_description
1 polymer ?
#
loop_
_entity_poly.entity_id
_entity_poly.type
_entity_poly.pdbx_seq_one_letter_code
_entity_poly.pdbx_strand_id
1 'polypeptide(L)'
;MALHADDSNGEIGGLAHELLALHADLCNAEPPNPTTLVEWLIDVRFGGSQDFWEPGIAAYTDALGPRGLFLLGERLNELEAALPPQTEAWDSPRHLIGHYRQRAAVASGDPDSRRSIHAN
;
A
#
# COMPACT_ATOMS: atom_id res chain seq x y z
N MET A 1 -10.36 7.83 18.12
CA MET A 1 -11.62 8.31 17.50
C MET A 1 -11.73 7.58 16.18
N ALA A 2 -12.59 6.56 16.08
CA ALA A 2 -12.79 5.89 14.80
C ALA A 2 -13.69 6.78 13.95
N LEU A 3 -13.24 7.16 12.74
CA LEU A 3 -14.14 7.69 11.73
C LEU A 3 -15.09 6.56 11.36
N HIS A 4 -16.37 6.72 11.68
CA HIS A 4 -17.42 5.79 11.29
C HIS A 4 -18.34 6.52 10.32
N ALA A 5 -18.30 6.13 9.06
CA ALA A 5 -19.20 6.59 8.02
C ALA A 5 -20.11 5.42 7.61
N ASP A 6 -21.41 5.67 7.54
CA ASP A 6 -22.37 4.69 7.00
C ASP A 6 -22.22 4.67 5.47
N ASP A 7 -21.43 3.71 4.99
CA ASP A 7 -21.19 3.45 3.57
C ASP A 7 -21.87 2.16 3.10
N SER A 8 -23.06 1.85 3.66
CA SER A 8 -23.76 0.61 3.35
C SER A 8 -24.17 0.49 1.87
N ASN A 9 -24.26 1.61 1.14
CA ASN A 9 -24.49 1.65 -0.31
C ASN A 9 -23.19 1.69 -1.14
N GLY A 10 -22.02 1.81 -0.51
CA GLY A 10 -20.70 1.79 -1.14
C GLY A 10 -20.31 3.05 -1.90
N GLU A 11 -21.09 4.13 -1.82
CA GLU A 11 -20.81 5.38 -2.55
C GLU A 11 -19.53 6.07 -2.06
N ILE A 12 -19.27 6.07 -0.75
CA ILE A 12 -18.08 6.72 -0.16
C ILE A 12 -16.84 5.93 -0.55
N GLY A 13 -16.88 4.60 -0.43
CA GLY A 13 -15.81 3.72 -0.88
C GLY A 13 -15.55 3.84 -2.38
N GLY A 14 -16.61 3.96 -3.20
CA GLY A 14 -16.49 4.19 -4.63
C GLY A 14 -15.76 5.49 -4.95
N LEU A 15 -16.20 6.61 -4.36
CA LEU A 15 -15.56 7.90 -4.55
C LEU A 15 -14.10 7.91 -4.04
N ALA A 16 -13.82 7.24 -2.92
CA ALA A 16 -12.45 7.10 -2.43
C ALA A 16 -11.55 6.38 -3.44
N HIS A 17 -12.04 5.32 -4.09
CA HIS A 17 -11.31 4.63 -5.15
C HIS A 17 -11.09 5.52 -6.38
N GLU A 18 -12.09 6.29 -6.80
CA GLU A 18 -11.95 7.23 -7.91
C GLU A 18 -10.91 8.32 -7.61
N LEU A 19 -10.91 8.85 -6.39
CA LEU A 19 -9.91 9.84 -5.95
C LEU A 19 -8.50 9.27 -5.90
N LEU A 20 -8.33 8.03 -5.42
CA LEU A 20 -7.04 7.34 -5.42
C LEU A 20 -6.54 7.07 -6.84
N ALA A 21 -7.43 6.68 -7.75
CA ALA A 21 -7.09 6.49 -9.16
C ALA A 21 -6.64 7.80 -9.81
N LEU A 22 -7.41 8.88 -9.64
CA LEU A 22 -7.04 10.21 -10.12
C LEU A 22 -5.70 10.68 -9.54
N HIS A 23 -5.48 10.45 -8.25
CA HIS A 23 -4.22 10.80 -7.61
C HIS A 23 -3.04 10.03 -8.22
N ALA A 24 -3.20 8.74 -8.51
CA ALA A 24 -2.17 7.95 -9.19
C ALA A 24 -1.90 8.49 -10.61
N ASP A 25 -2.94 8.79 -11.38
CA ASP A 25 -2.80 9.37 -12.72
C ASP A 25 -2.02 10.69 -12.71
N LEU A 26 -2.34 11.57 -11.76
CA LEU A 26 -1.62 12.84 -11.59
C LEU A 26 -0.16 12.63 -11.19
N CYS A 27 0.12 11.69 -10.28
CA CYS A 27 1.49 11.36 -9.91
C CYS A 27 2.28 10.75 -11.08
N ASN A 28 1.65 9.94 -11.92
CA ASN A 28 2.35 9.36 -13.09
C ASN A 28 2.60 10.42 -14.17
N ALA A 29 1.67 11.37 -14.35
CA ALA A 29 1.82 12.47 -15.29
C ALA A 29 2.91 13.47 -14.86
N GLU A 30 2.99 13.78 -13.56
CA GLU A 30 3.99 14.66 -12.97
C GLU A 30 4.54 14.03 -11.67
N PRO A 31 5.58 13.18 -11.78
CA PRO A 31 6.12 12.45 -10.63
C PRO A 31 6.59 13.37 -9.50
N PRO A 32 6.00 13.24 -8.29
CA PRO A 32 6.51 13.94 -7.12
C PRO A 32 7.87 13.36 -6.71
N ASN A 33 8.49 13.95 -5.67
CA ASN A 33 9.66 13.34 -5.07
C ASN A 33 9.33 11.91 -4.60
N PRO A 34 10.11 10.88 -5.00
CA PRO A 34 9.81 9.49 -4.67
C PRO A 34 9.72 9.22 -3.16
N THR A 35 10.54 9.88 -2.35
CA THR A 35 10.48 9.75 -0.89
C THR A 35 9.14 10.26 -0.36
N THR A 36 8.67 11.41 -0.86
CA THR A 36 7.38 11.99 -0.45
C THR A 36 6.22 11.07 -0.81
N LEU A 37 6.23 10.49 -2.01
CA LEU A 37 5.18 9.55 -2.43
C LEU A 37 5.19 8.27 -1.59
N VAL A 38 6.37 7.74 -1.27
CA VAL A 38 6.50 6.56 -0.40
C VAL A 38 5.97 6.85 1.01
N GLU A 39 6.34 7.98 1.62
CA GLU A 39 5.83 8.34 2.95
C GLU A 39 4.30 8.49 2.93
N TRP A 40 3.74 9.08 1.87
CA TRP A 40 2.28 9.17 1.72
C TRP A 40 1.62 7.79 1.63
N LEU A 41 2.17 6.88 0.81
CA LEU A 41 1.66 5.50 0.70
C LEU A 41 1.71 4.74 2.03
N ILE A 42 2.78 4.95 2.81
CA ILE A 42 2.94 4.36 4.13
C ILE A 42 1.97 4.98 5.13
N ASP A 43 1.82 6.31 5.16
CA ASP A 43 0.91 6.98 6.10
C ASP A 43 -0.56 6.62 5.84
N VAL A 44 -0.99 6.61 4.57
CA VAL A 44 -2.37 6.22 4.22
C VAL A 44 -2.69 4.80 4.68
N ARG A 45 -1.73 3.87 4.60
CA ARG A 45 -1.97 2.47 4.98
C ARG A 45 -1.69 2.19 6.47
N PHE A 46 -0.62 2.73 7.03
CA PHE A 46 -0.12 2.38 8.36
C PHE A 46 -0.30 3.49 9.41
N GLY A 47 -0.74 4.68 9.01
CA GLY A 47 -0.99 5.82 9.91
C GLY A 47 -2.23 5.67 10.80
N GLY A 48 -3.00 4.58 10.65
CA GLY A 48 -4.04 4.16 11.60
C GLY A 48 -5.31 5.03 11.61
N SER A 49 -5.48 5.92 10.63
CA SER A 49 -6.67 6.78 10.55
C SER A 49 -7.82 6.16 9.75
N GLN A 50 -7.54 5.25 8.82
CA GLN A 50 -8.53 4.59 7.94
C GLN A 50 -8.08 3.15 7.63
N ASP A 51 -9.01 2.18 7.60
CA ASP A 51 -8.74 0.77 7.29
C ASP A 51 -9.51 0.21 6.08
N PHE A 52 -10.33 1.03 5.43
CA PHE A 52 -11.36 0.55 4.49
C PHE A 52 -10.99 0.66 3.01
N TRP A 53 -10.00 1.49 2.63
CA TRP A 53 -9.49 1.61 1.27
C TRP A 53 -7.96 1.66 1.25
N GLU A 54 -7.36 1.12 0.20
CA GLU A 54 -5.90 1.11 0.02
C GLU A 54 -5.50 1.70 -1.33
N PRO A 55 -4.44 2.52 -1.40
CA PRO A 55 -3.82 2.87 -2.67
C PRO A 55 -3.21 1.62 -3.32
N GLY A 56 -3.63 1.31 -4.53
CA GLY A 56 -3.03 0.21 -5.29
C GLY A 56 -1.61 0.57 -5.75
N ILE A 57 -0.57 -0.04 -5.16
CA ILE A 57 0.84 0.25 -5.50
C ILE A 57 1.11 0.16 -7.00
N ALA A 58 0.49 -0.80 -7.69
CA ALA A 58 0.62 -0.99 -9.14
C ALA A 58 0.19 0.26 -9.95
N ALA A 59 -0.75 1.06 -9.45
CA ALA A 59 -1.18 2.30 -10.10
C ALA A 59 -0.11 3.40 -10.02
N TYR A 60 0.84 3.31 -9.08
CA TYR A 60 1.90 4.30 -8.86
C TYR A 60 3.25 3.87 -9.44
N THR A 61 3.31 2.77 -10.19
CA THR A 61 4.59 2.15 -10.61
C THR A 61 5.48 3.12 -11.38
N ASP A 62 4.91 3.91 -12.29
CA ASP A 62 5.67 4.87 -13.10
C ASP A 62 6.17 6.05 -12.26
N ALA A 63 5.32 6.62 -11.41
CA ALA A 63 5.68 7.69 -10.49
C ALA A 63 6.75 7.27 -9.45
N LEU A 64 6.67 6.03 -8.96
CA LEU A 64 7.65 5.49 -8.03
C LEU A 64 8.97 5.20 -8.73
N GLY A 65 8.91 4.58 -9.91
CA GLY A 65 10.06 4.03 -10.60
C GLY A 65 10.89 3.08 -9.72
N PRO A 66 12.10 2.70 -10.17
CA PRO A 66 12.97 1.80 -9.41
C PRO A 66 13.37 2.35 -8.03
N ARG A 67 13.57 3.67 -7.93
CA ARG A 67 13.98 4.31 -6.67
C ARG A 67 12.87 4.32 -5.64
N GLY A 68 11.65 4.68 -6.03
CA GLY A 68 10.49 4.68 -5.13
C GLY A 68 10.16 3.27 -4.66
N LEU A 69 10.21 2.27 -5.54
CA LEU A 69 10.01 0.86 -5.16
C LEU A 69 11.07 0.36 -4.18
N PHE A 70 12.34 0.74 -4.37
CA PHE A 70 13.40 0.44 -3.40
C PHE A 70 13.13 1.09 -2.04
N LEU A 71 12.80 2.39 -2.03
CA LEU A 71 12.49 3.13 -0.80
C LEU A 71 11.28 2.54 -0.07
N LEU A 72 10.24 2.14 -0.81
CA LEU A 72 9.08 1.46 -0.23
C LEU A 72 9.47 0.15 0.45
N GLY A 73 10.36 -0.64 -0.16
CA GLY A 73 10.90 -1.86 0.45
C GLY A 73 11.63 -1.58 1.76
N GLU A 74 12.49 -0.55 1.79
CA GLU A 74 13.20 -0.15 3.00
C GLU A 74 12.24 0.28 4.12
N ARG A 75 11.21 1.08 3.80
CA ARG A 75 10.21 1.50 4.78
C ARG A 75 9.40 0.34 5.33
N LEU A 76 9.05 -0.65 4.50
CA LEU A 76 8.40 -1.88 4.97
C LEU A 76 9.32 -2.70 5.89
N ASN A 77 10.63 -2.76 5.61
CA ASN A 77 11.61 -3.40 6.49
C ASN A 77 11.69 -2.70 7.86
N GLU A 78 11.70 -1.37 7.87
CA GLU A 78 11.74 -0.56 9.09
C GLU A 78 10.47 -0.77 9.94
N LEU A 79 9.29 -0.78 9.31
CA LEU A 79 8.03 -1.08 9.98
C LEU A 79 8.04 -2.48 10.60
N GLU A 80 8.53 -3.47 9.86
CA GLU A 80 8.61 -4.86 10.33
C GLU A 80 9.59 -5.03 11.51
N ALA A 81 10.72 -4.33 11.45
CA ALA A 81 11.72 -4.32 12.51
C ALA A 81 11.22 -3.64 13.80
N ALA A 82 10.28 -2.70 13.67
CA ALA A 82 9.66 -2.02 14.81
C ALA A 82 8.56 -2.86 15.50
N LEU A 83 8.11 -3.97 14.89
CA LEU A 83 7.10 -4.83 15.49
C LEU A 83 7.65 -5.58 16.71
N PRO A 84 6.83 -5.78 17.76
CA PRO A 84 7.21 -6.65 18.87
C PRO A 84 7.44 -8.10 18.38
N PRO A 85 8.13 -8.93 19.19
CA PRO A 85 8.21 -10.37 18.91
C PRO A 85 6.82 -10.97 18.73
N GLN A 86 6.67 -11.84 17.73
CA GLN A 86 5.40 -12.53 17.49
C GLN A 86 5.14 -13.53 18.62
N THR A 87 4.03 -13.34 19.34
CA THR A 87 3.62 -14.23 20.45
C THR A 87 2.47 -15.15 20.06
N GLU A 88 1.69 -14.76 19.06
CA GLU A 88 0.50 -15.48 18.60
C GLU A 88 0.72 -16.07 17.20
N ALA A 89 -0.04 -17.11 16.86
CA ALA A 89 0.01 -17.70 15.52
C ALA A 89 -0.41 -16.71 14.42
N TRP A 90 -1.30 -15.76 14.73
CA TRP A 90 -1.74 -14.70 13.83
C TRP A 90 -1.28 -13.32 14.31
N ASP A 91 -0.61 -12.59 13.43
CA ASP A 91 -0.10 -11.23 13.68
C ASP A 91 -0.54 -10.32 12.53
N SER A 92 -1.60 -9.54 12.77
CA SER A 92 -2.23 -8.71 11.73
C SER A 92 -1.29 -7.63 11.17
N PRO A 93 -0.54 -6.86 11.99
CA PRO A 93 0.48 -5.95 11.48
C PRO A 93 1.51 -6.64 10.58
N ARG A 94 2.05 -7.78 11.01
CA ARG A 94 3.08 -8.50 10.25
C ARG A 94 2.52 -9.08 8.94
N HIS A 95 1.27 -9.56 8.96
CA HIS A 95 0.55 -9.98 7.76
C HIS A 95 0.32 -8.83 6.77
N LEU A 96 -0.12 -7.66 7.25
CA LEU A 96 -0.38 -6.48 6.41
C LEU A 96 0.91 -6.00 5.71
N ILE A 97 2.03 -5.95 6.42
CA ILE A 97 3.34 -5.61 5.84
C ILE A 97 3.70 -6.61 4.73
N GLY A 98 3.53 -7.91 4.99
CA GLY A 98 3.76 -8.97 3.98
C GLY A 98 2.88 -8.82 2.74
N HIS A 99 1.59 -8.52 2.93
CA HIS A 99 0.65 -8.27 1.83
C HIS A 99 1.07 -7.07 0.98
N TYR A 100 1.48 -5.96 1.61
CA TYR A 100 1.96 -4.77 0.90
C TYR A 100 3.26 -5.03 0.14
N ARG A 101 4.19 -5.81 0.73
CA ARG A 101 5.43 -6.22 0.07
C ARG A 101 5.15 -7.06 -1.18
N GLN A 102 4.20 -7.99 -1.11
CA GLN A 102 3.78 -8.78 -2.27
C GLN A 102 3.25 -7.89 -3.40
N ARG A 103 2.42 -6.90 -3.08
CA ARG A 103 1.86 -5.97 -4.07
C ARG A 103 2.93 -5.09 -4.71
N ALA A 104 3.91 -4.64 -3.92
CA ALA A 104 5.08 -3.92 -4.45
C ALA A 104 5.92 -4.78 -5.40
N ALA A 105 6.10 -6.08 -5.10
CA ALA A 105 6.82 -7.02 -5.96
C ALA A 105 6.07 -7.30 -7.28
N VAL A 106 4.74 -7.44 -7.24
CA VAL A 106 3.92 -7.56 -8.46
C VAL A 106 4.06 -6.29 -9.32
N ALA A 107 4.04 -5.11 -8.69
CA ALA A 107 4.17 -3.83 -9.38
C ALA A 107 5.57 -3.64 -10.01
N SER A 108 6.64 -4.09 -9.35
CA SER A 108 8.00 -4.03 -9.90
C SER A 108 8.25 -5.01 -11.05
N GLY A 109 7.31 -5.92 -11.31
CA GLY A 109 7.42 -6.93 -12.35
C GLY A 109 8.16 -8.20 -11.92
N ASP A 110 8.39 -8.40 -10.62
CA ASP A 110 9.08 -9.58 -10.07
C ASP A 110 8.36 -10.88 -10.49
N PRO A 111 9.01 -11.76 -11.26
CA PRO A 111 8.37 -12.97 -11.80
C PRO A 111 7.92 -13.98 -10.73
N ASP A 112 8.50 -14.00 -9.53
CA ASP A 112 8.11 -14.95 -8.48
C ASP A 112 6.77 -14.57 -7.82
N SER A 113 6.38 -13.31 -7.90
CA SER A 113 5.14 -12.79 -7.31
C SER A 113 3.86 -13.23 -8.06
N ARG A 114 3.95 -13.64 -9.34
CA ARG A 114 2.80 -14.11 -10.14
C ARG A 114 2.38 -15.56 -9.85
N ARG A 115 3.18 -16.32 -9.09
CA ARG A 115 2.90 -17.72 -8.78
C ARG A 115 1.97 -17.92 -7.58
N SER A 116 1.85 -16.93 -6.68
CA SER A 116 0.98 -17.02 -5.49
C SER A 116 -0.50 -16.77 -5.78
N ILE A 117 -0.84 -16.06 -6.87
CA ILE A 117 -2.23 -15.75 -7.23
C ILE A 117 -3.04 -16.93 -7.81
N HIS A 118 -2.38 -18.07 -8.10
CA HIS A 118 -3.03 -19.29 -8.62
C HIS A 118 -2.98 -20.45 -7.61
N ALA A 119 -2.55 -20.20 -6.38
CA ALA A 119 -2.49 -21.20 -5.31
C ALA A 119 -3.38 -20.76 -4.14
N ASN A 120 -4.67 -20.59 -4.40
CA ASN A 120 -5.71 -20.57 -3.36
C ASN A 120 -7.01 -21.13 -3.94
#